data_AF-A0A0C3Q7J9-F1
#
_entry.id   AF-A0A0C3Q7J9-F1
#
_cell.length_a   1.000
_cell.length_b   1.000
_cell.length_c   1.000
_cell.angle_alpha   90.00
_cell.angle_beta   90.00
_cell.angle_gamma   90.00
#
_symmetry.space_group_name_H-M   'P 1'
#
loop_
_entity.id
_entity.type
_entity.pdbx_description
1 polymer ?
#
loop_
_entity_poly.entity_id
_entity_poly.type
_entity_poly.pdbx_seq_one_letter_code
_entity_poly.pdbx_strand_id
1 'polypeptide(L)'
;ADASLTAKTPWADLENSNRISFAKSSEGSASQKHIYVTGRYNFAHIAITMKDYISQIKPHPAFKEAMMNALATESGVERSQEVKKVLQGYGSMFVTSVEVGGMKHSTIEGVQDEKRDESAMKLEMSSAMSAKLKVLDVETEVNLGLGNKQTQEQEDRFASFQFYTIGGDIEAQNFGKWLESLSEPRNWGVTRVLEVQSVISLFDKETQTKIVHAFFRAPLYQFRNKAGRHCLGTDSNPSKLPSTNDDPWEVEGTLGMVLTLPLDGTIPLYHLHNKVRHVFTYSVPERTNHSQKWGFEYLGIACYVHATEKPGTIHMRRAWKKSLGDNSYPTTDEAVKIAEQEGYKIDDFHCYIESL
;
A
#
# COMPACT_ATOMS: atom_id res chain seq x y z
N ALA A 1 18.19 -3.79 20.51
CA ALA A 1 18.35 -4.05 19.07
C ALA A 1 16.96 -4.20 18.48
N ASP A 2 16.41 -3.11 17.94
CA ASP A 2 15.08 -3.09 17.34
C ASP A 2 15.12 -3.85 16.02
N ALA A 3 14.49 -5.03 16.00
CA ALA A 3 14.13 -5.67 14.75
C ALA A 3 12.91 -4.92 14.19
N SER A 4 13.15 -4.05 13.22
CA SER A 4 12.08 -3.55 12.35
C SER A 4 11.49 -4.73 11.60
N LEU A 5 10.17 -4.86 11.61
CA LEU A 5 9.43 -5.63 10.60
C LEU A 5 9.60 -4.90 9.25
N THR A 6 10.80 -4.97 8.68
CA THR A 6 11.10 -4.57 7.31
C THR A 6 10.80 -5.76 6.40
N ALA A 7 9.57 -6.25 6.45
CA ALA A 7 9.06 -7.12 5.39
C ALA A 7 8.77 -6.23 4.17
N LYS A 8 9.80 -5.95 3.36
CA LYS A 8 9.63 -5.34 2.04
C LYS A 8 8.98 -6.38 1.13
N THR A 9 7.66 -6.42 1.11
CA THR A 9 6.93 -7.14 0.07
C THR A 9 5.85 -6.22 -0.50
N PRO A 10 5.62 -6.23 -1.83
CA PRO A 10 4.64 -5.35 -2.47
C PRO A 10 3.20 -5.57 -1.98
N TRP A 11 2.93 -6.67 -1.29
CA TRP A 11 1.62 -7.08 -0.78
C TRP A 11 1.16 -6.32 0.47
N ALA A 12 2.10 -5.86 1.30
CA ALA A 12 1.81 -5.01 2.45
C ALA A 12 1.55 -3.55 2.03
N ASP A 13 2.01 -3.16 0.83
CA ASP A 13 1.93 -1.79 0.31
C ASP A 13 0.64 -1.50 -0.50
N LEU A 14 -0.15 -2.51 -0.88
CA LEU A 14 -1.36 -2.30 -1.71
C LEU A 14 -2.68 -2.10 -0.96
N GLU A 15 -2.83 -2.59 0.28
CA GLU A 15 -4.04 -2.32 1.08
C GLU A 15 -3.95 -1.03 1.91
N ASN A 16 -2.77 -0.47 2.01
CA ASN A 16 -2.54 0.89 2.44
C ASN A 16 -1.31 1.34 1.68
N SER A 17 -1.47 2.31 0.78
CA SER A 17 -0.30 3.10 0.39
C SER A 17 0.36 3.55 1.69
N ASN A 18 1.61 3.13 1.90
CA ASN A 18 2.53 3.62 2.93
C ASN A 18 2.54 2.92 4.31
N ARG A 19 3.62 2.14 4.50
CA ARG A 19 4.63 2.25 5.58
C ARG A 19 4.43 1.43 6.87
N ILE A 20 5.59 1.03 7.43
CA ILE A 20 5.96 1.14 8.87
C ILE A 20 4.98 2.10 9.55
N SER A 21 4.11 1.68 10.45
CA SER A 21 2.92 2.45 10.90
C SER A 21 3.12 3.98 10.89
N PHE A 22 2.58 4.64 9.85
CA PHE A 22 2.22 6.06 9.78
C PHE A 22 0.75 6.04 9.32
N ALA A 23 -0.26 6.16 10.20
CA ALA A 23 -1.64 6.29 9.73
C ALA A 23 -1.80 7.70 9.14
N LYS A 24 -2.29 7.77 7.90
CA LYS A 24 -2.65 9.01 7.24
C LYS A 24 -4.17 9.00 7.15
N SER A 25 -4.86 9.70 8.05
CA SER A 25 -6.29 9.94 7.90
C SER A 25 -6.49 10.92 6.75
N SER A 26 -7.22 10.51 5.73
CA SER A 26 -7.53 11.33 4.57
C SER A 26 -8.76 12.19 4.85
N GLU A 27 -8.55 13.48 5.11
CA GLU A 27 -9.48 14.55 4.74
C GLU A 27 -8.66 15.80 4.44
N GLY A 28 -8.96 16.48 3.32
CA GLY A 28 -8.06 17.40 2.64
C GLY A 28 -7.53 18.56 3.48
N SER A 29 -6.21 18.61 3.69
CA SER A 29 -5.32 19.78 3.66
C SER A 29 -3.87 19.26 3.85
N ALA A 30 -2.85 20.11 3.78
CA ALA A 30 -1.42 19.75 3.74
C ALA A 30 -0.99 18.58 4.64
N SER A 31 -0.11 17.71 4.12
CA SER A 31 0.22 16.39 4.67
C SER A 31 0.82 16.41 6.08
N GLN A 32 0.00 16.19 7.09
CA GLN A 32 0.47 15.87 8.44
C GLN A 32 1.11 14.47 8.47
N LYS A 33 2.25 14.35 9.16
CA LYS A 33 2.96 13.07 9.30
C LYS A 33 2.80 12.53 10.72
N HIS A 34 2.21 11.35 10.85
CA HIS A 34 1.94 10.72 12.15
C HIS A 34 3.09 9.79 12.56
N ILE A 35 3.79 10.11 13.64
CA ILE A 35 4.85 9.29 14.21
C ILE A 35 4.24 8.44 15.33
N TYR A 36 4.60 7.15 15.39
CA TYR A 36 4.20 6.25 16.46
C TYR A 36 5.43 5.74 17.19
N VAL A 37 5.37 5.71 18.52
CA VAL A 37 6.37 5.08 19.37
C VAL A 37 5.68 4.04 20.24
N THR A 38 6.11 2.79 20.13
CA THR A 38 5.58 1.68 20.93
C THR A 38 6.59 1.27 21.99
N GLY A 39 6.22 1.41 23.26
CA GLY A 39 6.97 0.87 24.39
C GLY A 39 6.46 -0.53 24.75
N ARG A 40 7.36 -1.46 25.11
CA ARG A 40 7.02 -2.86 25.40
C ARG A 40 7.81 -3.36 26.62
N TYR A 41 7.11 -3.98 27.57
CA TYR A 41 7.67 -4.95 28.51
C TYR A 41 7.40 -6.35 27.96
N ASN A 42 8.42 -6.99 27.40
CA ASN A 42 8.30 -8.31 26.79
C ASN A 42 8.97 -9.37 27.67
N PHE A 43 8.17 -10.29 28.20
CA PHE A 43 8.58 -11.49 28.90
C PHE A 43 8.45 -12.67 27.94
N ALA A 44 9.36 -12.75 26.97
CA ALA A 44 9.42 -13.86 26.03
C ALA A 44 10.03 -15.10 26.70
N HIS A 45 9.34 -16.24 26.61
CA HIS A 45 9.84 -17.51 27.14
C HIS A 45 10.51 -18.37 26.07
N ILE A 46 9.94 -18.40 24.87
CA ILE A 46 10.46 -19.21 23.76
C ILE A 46 10.17 -18.53 22.42
N ALA A 47 11.07 -18.77 21.46
CA ALA A 47 10.83 -18.47 20.06
C ALA A 47 10.35 -19.74 19.34
N ILE A 48 9.20 -19.67 18.68
CA ILE A 48 8.68 -20.73 17.81
C ILE A 48 9.03 -20.34 16.39
N THR A 49 9.73 -21.22 15.68
CA THR A 49 10.17 -20.98 14.30
C THR A 49 9.85 -22.16 13.40
N MET A 50 9.42 -21.87 12.18
CA MET A 50 9.13 -22.85 11.14
C MET A 50 10.22 -22.94 10.08
N LYS A 51 11.37 -22.27 10.26
CA LYS A 51 12.45 -22.17 9.25
C LYS A 51 12.78 -23.49 8.56
N ASP A 52 12.91 -24.57 9.33
CA ASP A 52 13.32 -25.88 8.82
C ASP A 52 12.18 -26.65 8.12
N TYR A 53 10.93 -26.19 8.28
CA TYR A 53 9.72 -26.84 7.76
C TYR A 53 9.04 -26.06 6.64
N ILE A 54 9.45 -24.81 6.37
CA ILE A 54 8.81 -23.93 5.37
C ILE A 54 8.75 -24.59 4.00
N SER A 55 9.79 -25.33 3.60
CA SER A 55 9.83 -26.05 2.31
C SER A 55 8.79 -27.17 2.20
N GLN A 56 8.22 -27.62 3.32
CA GLN A 56 7.24 -28.69 3.40
C GLN A 56 5.80 -28.15 3.51
N ILE A 57 5.63 -26.88 3.86
CA ILE A 57 4.32 -26.24 3.99
C ILE A 57 3.70 -26.10 2.59
N LYS A 58 2.44 -26.53 2.48
CA LYS A 58 1.64 -26.45 1.26
C LYS A 58 0.39 -25.62 1.52
N PRO A 59 -0.18 -24.97 0.50
CA PRO A 59 -1.44 -24.25 0.66
C PRO A 59 -2.54 -25.23 1.05
N HIS A 60 -3.41 -24.83 1.97
CA HIS A 60 -4.61 -25.60 2.30
C HIS A 60 -5.43 -25.88 1.02
N PRO A 61 -6.03 -27.07 0.84
CA PRO A 61 -6.74 -27.42 -0.40
C PRO A 61 -7.78 -26.38 -0.83
N ALA A 62 -8.58 -25.87 0.10
CA ALA A 62 -9.58 -24.83 -0.19
C ALA A 62 -8.96 -23.49 -0.66
N PHE A 63 -7.82 -23.08 -0.08
CA PHE A 63 -7.11 -21.88 -0.52
C PHE A 63 -6.52 -22.07 -1.92
N LYS A 64 -5.92 -23.24 -2.16
CA LYS A 64 -5.38 -23.60 -3.47
C LYS A 64 -6.48 -23.59 -4.53
N GLU A 65 -7.61 -24.24 -4.26
CA GLU A 65 -8.75 -24.29 -5.17
C GLU A 65 -9.31 -22.90 -5.46
N ALA A 66 -9.56 -22.09 -4.44
CA ALA A 66 -10.04 -20.71 -4.61
C ALA A 66 -9.09 -19.87 -5.47
N MET A 67 -7.79 -19.96 -5.25
CA MET A 67 -6.80 -19.24 -6.05
C MET A 67 -6.75 -19.73 -7.51
N MET A 68 -6.80 -21.04 -7.74
CA MET A 68 -6.80 -21.59 -9.09
C MET A 68 -8.07 -21.23 -9.85
N ASN A 69 -9.23 -21.22 -9.19
CA ASN A 69 -10.50 -20.77 -9.77
C ASN A 69 -10.44 -19.28 -10.13
N ALA A 70 -9.90 -18.44 -9.24
CA ALA A 70 -9.70 -17.02 -9.51
C ALA A 70 -8.79 -16.78 -10.73
N LEU A 71 -7.71 -17.55 -10.86
CA LEU A 71 -6.80 -17.48 -12.01
C LEU A 71 -7.42 -17.98 -13.32
N ALA A 72 -8.40 -18.90 -13.24
CA ALA A 72 -9.09 -19.45 -14.41
C ALA A 72 -10.14 -18.50 -15.01
N THR A 73 -10.54 -17.44 -14.30
CA THR A 73 -11.46 -16.42 -14.80
C THR A 73 -10.98 -15.83 -16.13
N GLU A 74 -11.83 -15.83 -17.15
CA GLU A 74 -11.47 -15.44 -18.52
C GLU A 74 -11.12 -13.95 -18.64
N SER A 75 -12.00 -13.08 -18.13
CA SER A 75 -11.82 -11.62 -18.12
C SER A 75 -10.61 -11.24 -17.26
N GLY A 76 -9.67 -10.47 -17.82
CA GLY A 76 -8.50 -10.01 -17.09
C GLY A 76 -8.87 -9.13 -15.89
N VAL A 77 -9.91 -8.30 -16.05
CA VAL A 77 -10.43 -7.43 -14.99
C VAL A 77 -11.00 -8.24 -13.83
N GLU A 78 -11.89 -9.19 -14.14
CA GLU A 78 -12.52 -10.03 -13.12
C GLU A 78 -11.50 -10.95 -12.45
N ARG A 79 -10.57 -11.53 -13.22
CA ARG A 79 -9.45 -12.33 -12.68
C ARG A 79 -8.66 -11.54 -11.63
N SER A 80 -8.28 -10.30 -11.94
CA SER A 80 -7.58 -9.43 -11.00
C SER A 80 -8.40 -9.16 -9.73
N GLN A 81 -9.71 -8.97 -9.86
CA GLN A 81 -10.60 -8.76 -8.72
C GLN A 81 -10.74 -10.03 -7.87
N GLU A 82 -10.92 -11.20 -8.48
CA GLU A 82 -11.06 -12.48 -7.77
C GLU A 82 -9.76 -12.85 -7.04
N VAL A 83 -8.59 -12.67 -7.66
CA VAL A 83 -7.30 -12.89 -6.98
C VAL A 83 -7.15 -11.97 -5.76
N LYS A 84 -7.55 -10.70 -5.87
CA LYS A 84 -7.56 -9.76 -4.73
C LYS A 84 -8.49 -10.23 -3.63
N LYS A 85 -9.72 -10.65 -3.97
CA LYS A 85 -10.70 -11.17 -3.00
C LYS A 85 -10.18 -12.41 -2.26
N VAL A 86 -9.53 -13.34 -2.97
CA VAL A 86 -8.95 -14.54 -2.35
C VAL A 86 -7.86 -14.16 -1.36
N LEU A 87 -6.93 -13.26 -1.72
CA LEU A 87 -5.88 -12.82 -0.81
C LEU A 87 -6.42 -11.99 0.37
N GLN A 88 -7.51 -11.24 0.18
CA GLN A 88 -8.22 -10.54 1.25
C GLN A 88 -8.89 -11.50 2.23
N GLY A 89 -9.50 -12.57 1.73
CA GLY A 89 -10.18 -13.56 2.56
C GLY A 89 -9.24 -14.45 3.37
N TYR A 90 -8.10 -14.85 2.79
CA TYR A 90 -7.14 -15.75 3.44
C TYR A 90 -5.97 -15.03 4.12
N GLY A 91 -5.77 -13.75 3.83
CA GLY A 91 -4.58 -12.99 4.21
C GLY A 91 -3.46 -13.09 3.16
N SER A 92 -2.59 -12.08 3.14
CA SER A 92 -1.48 -11.97 2.19
C SER A 92 -0.16 -12.56 2.71
N MET A 93 -0.06 -12.78 4.02
CA MET A 93 1.13 -13.24 4.72
C MET A 93 0.79 -14.29 5.77
N PHE A 94 1.74 -15.17 6.06
CA PHE A 94 1.70 -16.07 7.20
C PHE A 94 2.96 -15.91 8.04
N VAL A 95 2.83 -16.11 9.34
CA VAL A 95 3.92 -15.95 10.29
C VAL A 95 4.80 -17.19 10.27
N THR A 96 6.13 -17.02 10.17
CA THR A 96 7.10 -18.13 10.17
C THR A 96 7.94 -18.18 11.43
N SER A 97 7.99 -17.09 12.19
CA SER A 97 8.70 -17.06 13.47
C SER A 97 8.07 -16.07 14.43
N VAL A 98 7.86 -16.49 15.67
CA VAL A 98 7.30 -15.67 16.76
C VAL A 98 8.06 -15.87 18.06
N GLU A 99 7.98 -14.88 18.94
CA GLU A 99 8.17 -15.07 20.37
C GLU A 99 6.82 -15.23 21.05
N VAL A 100 6.76 -16.15 22.00
CA VAL A 100 5.58 -16.36 22.85
C VAL A 100 5.94 -16.19 24.32
N GLY A 101 4.98 -15.66 25.07
CA GLY A 101 5.11 -15.37 26.49
C GLY A 101 4.09 -14.34 26.94
N GLY A 102 4.53 -13.35 27.71
CA GLY A 102 3.70 -12.21 28.13
C GLY A 102 4.26 -10.88 27.65
N MET A 103 3.39 -9.95 27.24
CA MET A 103 3.78 -8.59 26.92
C MET A 103 2.78 -7.58 27.44
N LYS A 104 3.27 -6.50 28.05
CA LYS A 104 2.50 -5.25 28.18
C LYS A 104 3.09 -4.21 27.25
N HIS A 105 2.25 -3.54 26.45
CA HIS A 105 2.72 -2.52 25.53
C HIS A 105 1.79 -1.31 25.46
N SER A 106 2.34 -0.16 25.12
CA SER A 106 1.57 1.04 24.80
C SER A 106 2.15 1.69 23.55
N THR A 107 1.30 2.35 22.79
CA THR A 107 1.69 3.12 21.62
C THR A 107 1.23 4.55 21.82
N ILE A 108 2.15 5.49 21.66
CA ILE A 108 1.83 6.91 21.55
C ILE A 108 1.94 7.35 20.10
N GLU A 109 1.03 8.24 19.72
CA GLU A 109 0.99 8.89 18.43
C GLU A 109 1.35 10.37 18.61
N GLY A 110 2.14 10.89 17.68
CA GLY A 110 2.46 12.30 17.59
C GLY A 110 2.31 12.79 16.15
N VAL A 111 1.71 13.95 15.98
CA VAL A 111 1.55 14.58 14.65
C VAL A 111 2.70 15.55 14.42
N GLN A 112 3.52 15.29 13.41
CA GLN A 112 4.63 16.13 13.00
C GLN A 112 4.12 17.24 12.06
N ASP A 113 4.34 18.49 12.49
CA ASP A 113 4.24 19.68 11.64
C ASP A 113 5.57 19.89 10.88
N GLU A 114 5.53 20.52 9.70
CA GLU A 114 6.64 20.64 8.73
C GLU A 114 7.92 21.28 9.33
N LYS A 115 7.79 22.01 10.44
CA LYS A 115 8.87 22.76 11.10
C LYS A 115 9.67 21.97 12.13
N ARG A 116 9.23 20.77 12.53
CA ARG A 116 9.92 19.98 13.57
C ARG A 116 10.83 18.92 12.98
N ASP A 117 12.00 18.77 13.58
CA ASP A 117 12.91 17.66 13.30
C ASP A 117 12.31 16.33 13.78
N GLU A 118 12.31 15.33 12.89
CA GLU A 118 11.74 14.00 13.16
C GLU A 118 12.51 13.26 14.26
N SER A 119 13.84 13.41 14.29
CA SER A 119 14.69 12.67 15.24
C SER A 119 14.50 13.20 16.65
N ALA A 120 14.41 14.52 16.81
CA ALA A 120 14.09 15.17 18.07
C ALA A 120 12.70 14.74 18.59
N MET A 121 11.70 14.70 17.72
CA MET A 121 10.35 14.26 18.08
C MET A 121 10.31 12.79 18.52
N LYS A 122 11.01 11.90 17.81
CA LYS A 122 11.14 10.48 18.21
C LYS A 122 11.83 10.34 19.57
N LEU A 123 12.87 11.12 19.83
CA LEU A 123 13.60 11.08 21.09
C LEU A 123 12.73 11.56 22.27
N GLU A 124 11.97 12.64 22.08
CA GLU A 124 11.01 13.16 23.06
C GLU A 124 9.92 12.12 23.37
N MET A 125 9.28 11.58 22.34
CA MET A 125 8.27 10.52 22.45
C MET A 125 8.82 9.27 23.15
N SER A 126 10.02 8.83 22.79
CA SER A 126 10.67 7.66 23.42
C SER A 126 10.98 7.89 24.89
N SER A 127 11.37 9.12 25.25
CA SER A 127 11.63 9.51 26.64
C SER A 127 10.34 9.51 27.46
N ALA A 128 9.25 10.07 26.92
CA ALA A 128 7.93 10.05 27.56
C ALA A 128 7.41 8.62 27.76
N MET A 129 7.51 7.77 26.73
CA MET A 129 7.15 6.35 26.82
C MET A 129 8.00 5.61 27.87
N SER A 130 9.31 5.85 27.90
CA SER A 130 10.22 5.23 28.87
C SER A 130 9.88 5.62 30.31
N ALA A 131 9.51 6.88 30.55
CA ALA A 131 9.08 7.34 31.87
C ALA A 131 7.81 6.61 32.34
N LYS A 132 6.82 6.45 31.46
CA LYS A 132 5.57 5.74 31.79
C LYS A 132 5.78 4.23 31.97
N LEU A 133 6.65 3.60 31.18
CA LEU A 133 7.03 2.21 31.40
C LEU A 133 7.72 2.02 32.75
N LYS A 134 8.56 2.96 33.21
CA LYS A 134 9.18 2.84 34.54
C LYS A 134 8.15 2.85 35.68
N VAL A 135 7.04 3.58 35.54
CA VAL A 135 5.96 3.61 36.56
C VAL A 135 5.33 2.23 36.72
N LEU A 136 5.07 1.52 35.60
CA LEU A 136 4.57 0.14 35.62
C LEU A 136 5.47 -0.85 36.38
N ASP A 137 6.78 -0.64 36.35
CA ASP A 137 7.77 -1.52 37.01
C ASP A 137 7.76 -1.37 38.53
N VAL A 138 7.31 -0.21 39.03
CA VAL A 138 7.34 0.16 40.45
C VAL A 138 5.97 -0.06 41.13
N GLU A 139 4.87 0.08 40.39
CA GLU A 139 3.51 0.02 40.96
C GLU A 139 2.99 -1.42 41.12
N THR A 140 3.31 -2.04 42.25
CA THR A 140 2.75 -3.33 42.70
C THR A 140 1.28 -3.26 43.15
N GLU A 141 0.64 -2.08 43.20
CA GLU A 141 -0.67 -1.89 43.85
C GLU A 141 -1.73 -1.07 43.09
N VAL A 142 -1.48 -0.60 41.86
CA VAL A 142 -2.52 0.13 41.11
C VAL A 142 -3.21 -0.79 40.11
N ASN A 143 -4.51 -1.00 40.37
CA ASN A 143 -5.44 -1.76 39.57
C ASN A 143 -5.61 -1.07 38.20
N LEU A 144 -4.75 -1.41 37.24
CA LEU A 144 -4.88 -1.00 35.83
C LEU A 144 -5.94 -1.88 35.16
N GLY A 145 -7.18 -1.75 35.64
CA GLY A 145 -8.33 -2.38 35.02
C GLY A 145 -8.43 -1.97 33.55
N LEU A 146 -8.96 -2.88 32.73
CA LEU A 146 -9.41 -2.58 31.38
C LEU A 146 -10.36 -1.38 31.43
N GLY A 147 -9.85 -0.22 31.04
CA GLY A 147 -10.58 1.03 31.03
C GLY A 147 -10.61 1.74 32.39
N ASN A 148 -9.61 2.56 32.65
CA ASN A 148 -9.82 3.80 33.40
C ASN A 148 -8.82 4.87 32.94
N LYS A 149 -9.35 5.97 32.40
CA LYS A 149 -8.62 7.20 32.14
C LYS A 149 -8.08 7.73 33.46
N GLN A 150 -6.78 7.65 33.70
CA GLN A 150 -6.12 8.64 34.54
C GLN A 150 -5.71 9.81 33.65
N THR A 151 -6.61 10.80 33.57
CA THR A 151 -6.26 12.13 33.10
C THR A 151 -5.42 12.77 34.21
N GLN A 152 -4.09 12.62 34.16
CA GLN A 152 -3.25 13.67 34.71
C GLN A 152 -3.21 14.76 33.65
N GLU A 153 -3.97 15.84 33.89
CA GLU A 153 -3.78 17.13 33.23
C GLU A 153 -2.41 17.68 33.63
N GLN A 154 -1.36 17.11 33.05
CA GLN A 154 -0.20 17.86 32.67
C GLN A 154 -0.27 17.95 31.15
N GLU A 155 0.12 19.08 30.57
CA GLU A 155 0.11 19.33 29.11
C GLU A 155 1.04 18.36 28.34
N ASP A 156 0.82 17.06 28.45
CA ASP A 156 1.54 16.06 27.69
C ASP A 156 0.95 16.08 26.29
N ARG A 157 1.74 16.65 25.37
CA ARG A 157 1.44 16.84 23.95
C ARG A 157 1.24 15.52 23.17
N PHE A 158 1.16 14.39 23.85
CA PHE A 158 1.04 13.05 23.31
C PHE A 158 -0.23 12.40 23.87
N ALA A 159 -0.98 11.70 23.02
CA ALA A 159 -2.25 11.09 23.39
C ALA A 159 -2.16 10.21 24.65
N SER A 160 -3.30 10.06 25.34
CA SER A 160 -3.43 9.27 26.57
C SER A 160 -2.83 7.87 26.43
N PHE A 161 -2.02 7.46 27.42
CA PHE A 161 -1.41 6.14 27.47
C PHE A 161 -2.46 5.07 27.81
N GLN A 162 -2.61 4.08 26.93
CA GLN A 162 -3.32 2.84 27.21
C GLN A 162 -2.34 1.67 27.10
N PHE A 163 -2.33 0.81 28.11
CA PHE A 163 -1.54 -0.41 28.09
C PHE A 163 -2.41 -1.59 27.65
N TYR A 164 -1.92 -2.29 26.64
CA TYR A 164 -2.47 -3.54 26.15
C TYR A 164 -1.64 -4.69 26.71
N THR A 165 -2.33 -5.77 27.10
CA THR A 165 -1.71 -6.97 27.67
C THR A 165 -1.89 -8.13 26.71
N ILE A 166 -0.82 -8.87 26.46
CA ILE A 166 -0.80 -10.11 25.67
C ILE A 166 -0.25 -11.22 26.57
N GLY A 167 -0.93 -12.36 26.61
CA GLY A 167 -0.56 -13.46 27.49
C GLY A 167 -0.69 -13.12 28.97
N GLY A 168 -0.50 -14.13 29.82
CA GLY A 168 -0.81 -14.09 31.23
C GLY A 168 -2.32 -14.08 31.49
N ASP A 169 -2.67 -14.00 32.76
CA ASP A 169 -4.02 -13.69 33.21
C ASP A 169 -4.26 -12.19 32.99
N ILE A 170 -4.97 -11.86 31.91
CA ILE A 170 -5.23 -10.47 31.50
C ILE A 170 -6.10 -9.71 32.52
N GLU A 171 -6.85 -10.44 33.37
CA GLU A 171 -7.69 -9.88 34.43
C GLU A 171 -6.96 -9.82 35.79
N ALA A 172 -5.66 -10.15 35.82
CA ALA A 172 -4.88 -10.12 37.04
C ALA A 172 -4.89 -8.72 37.69
N GLN A 173 -5.12 -8.70 39.01
CA GLN A 173 -5.33 -7.48 39.80
C GLN A 173 -4.14 -6.51 39.81
N ASN A 174 -2.92 -7.02 39.57
CA ASN A 174 -1.71 -6.22 39.50
C ASN A 174 -0.65 -6.89 38.62
N PHE A 175 0.42 -6.12 38.34
CA PHE A 175 1.51 -6.56 37.48
C PHE A 175 2.23 -7.82 38.00
N GLY A 176 2.43 -7.95 39.31
CA GLY A 176 3.06 -9.12 39.91
C GLY A 176 2.25 -10.40 39.72
N LYS A 177 0.93 -10.34 39.94
CA LYS A 177 0.02 -11.46 39.70
C LYS A 177 -0.06 -11.84 38.22
N TRP A 178 -0.05 -10.85 37.34
CA TRP A 178 0.07 -11.08 35.91
C TRP A 178 1.39 -11.79 35.57
N LEU A 179 2.52 -11.32 36.10
CA LEU A 179 3.83 -11.92 35.87
C LEU A 179 3.92 -13.36 36.40
N GLU A 180 3.38 -13.63 37.59
CA GLU A 180 3.27 -14.99 38.16
C GLU A 180 2.50 -15.93 37.23
N SER A 181 1.41 -15.44 36.61
CA SER A 181 0.58 -16.23 35.71
C SER A 181 1.30 -16.68 34.43
N LEU A 182 2.40 -16.01 34.05
CA LEU A 182 3.22 -16.39 32.89
C LEU A 182 4.07 -17.64 33.13
N SER A 183 4.12 -18.16 34.36
CA SER A 183 4.73 -19.46 34.64
C SER A 183 4.02 -20.63 33.93
N GLU A 184 2.74 -20.45 33.58
CA GLU A 184 1.90 -21.46 32.93
C GLU A 184 1.90 -21.28 31.40
N PRO A 185 2.44 -22.22 30.60
CA PRO A 185 2.53 -22.06 29.13
C PRO A 185 1.19 -21.85 28.42
N ARG A 186 0.09 -22.34 29.00
CA ARG A 186 -1.28 -22.14 28.48
C ARG A 186 -1.70 -20.67 28.48
N ASN A 187 -1.03 -19.83 29.28
CA ASN A 187 -1.28 -18.40 29.35
C ASN A 187 -0.40 -17.62 28.37
N TRP A 188 0.48 -18.26 27.58
CA TRP A 188 1.36 -17.52 26.68
C TRP A 188 0.61 -17.04 25.42
N GLY A 189 0.86 -15.79 25.04
CA GLY A 189 0.42 -15.20 23.77
C GLY A 189 1.62 -14.89 22.87
N VAL A 190 1.34 -14.59 21.59
CA VAL A 190 2.38 -14.13 20.65
C VAL A 190 2.77 -12.69 20.99
N THR A 191 3.96 -12.50 21.55
CA THR A 191 4.44 -11.20 22.01
C THR A 191 5.22 -10.45 20.92
N ARG A 192 5.83 -11.18 19.99
CA ARG A 192 6.55 -10.59 18.86
C ARG A 192 6.47 -11.46 17.62
N VAL A 193 6.12 -10.86 16.49
CA VAL A 193 6.29 -11.47 15.17
C VAL A 193 7.70 -11.14 14.68
N LEU A 194 8.54 -12.18 14.53
CA LEU A 194 9.93 -12.04 14.12
C LEU A 194 10.07 -12.12 12.60
N GLU A 195 9.35 -13.05 11.97
CA GLU A 195 9.43 -13.29 10.53
C GLU A 195 8.07 -13.68 9.96
N VAL A 196 7.83 -13.22 8.74
CA VAL A 196 6.63 -13.51 7.95
C VAL A 196 7.04 -13.89 6.53
N GLN A 197 6.19 -14.66 5.85
CA GLN A 197 6.30 -14.94 4.43
C GLN A 197 4.98 -14.68 3.71
N SER A 198 5.04 -14.42 2.41
CA SER A 198 3.83 -14.28 1.60
C SER A 198 3.17 -15.63 1.41
N VAL A 199 1.84 -15.70 1.52
CA VAL A 199 1.07 -16.94 1.24
C VAL A 199 1.26 -17.43 -0.20
N ILE A 200 1.69 -16.54 -1.10
CA ILE A 200 1.99 -16.86 -2.50
C ILE A 200 3.22 -17.75 -2.61
N SER A 201 4.17 -17.67 -1.65
CA SER A 201 5.37 -18.54 -1.66
C SER A 201 5.05 -20.03 -1.55
N LEU A 202 3.82 -20.37 -1.11
CA LEU A 202 3.32 -21.73 -0.98
C LEU A 202 3.02 -22.40 -2.34
N PHE A 203 2.91 -21.64 -3.42
CA PHE A 203 2.65 -22.16 -4.77
C PHE A 203 3.94 -22.42 -5.54
N ASP A 204 3.88 -23.19 -6.62
CA ASP A 204 5.00 -23.33 -7.56
C ASP A 204 5.32 -22.01 -8.27
N LYS A 205 6.51 -21.89 -8.87
CA LYS A 205 6.99 -20.62 -9.47
C LYS A 205 6.10 -20.10 -10.59
N GLU A 206 5.53 -20.98 -11.40
CA GLU A 206 4.65 -20.57 -12.50
C GLU A 206 3.37 -19.95 -11.95
N THR A 207 2.75 -20.63 -10.97
CA THR A 207 1.55 -20.13 -10.29
C THR A 207 1.83 -18.84 -9.53
N GLN A 208 2.99 -18.71 -8.85
CA GLN A 208 3.42 -17.47 -8.20
C GLN A 208 3.40 -16.30 -9.20
N THR A 209 4.00 -16.48 -10.38
CA THR A 209 4.03 -15.44 -11.42
C THR A 209 2.64 -15.06 -11.89
N LYS A 210 1.75 -16.04 -12.10
CA LYS A 210 0.35 -15.78 -12.50
C LYS A 210 -0.41 -14.98 -11.45
N ILE A 211 -0.24 -15.31 -10.17
CA ILE A 211 -0.88 -14.58 -9.05
C ILE A 211 -0.36 -13.14 -8.98
N VAL A 212 0.97 -12.97 -8.97
CA VAL A 212 1.65 -11.66 -8.97
C VAL A 212 1.13 -10.79 -10.10
N HIS A 213 1.12 -11.34 -11.32
CA HIS A 213 0.71 -10.64 -12.52
C HIS A 213 -0.77 -10.26 -12.49
N ALA A 214 -1.66 -11.20 -12.12
CA ALA A 214 -3.08 -10.92 -11.99
C ALA A 214 -3.38 -9.88 -10.90
N PHE A 215 -2.68 -9.91 -9.77
CA PHE A 215 -2.93 -8.99 -8.67
C PHE A 215 -2.50 -7.54 -8.98
N PHE A 216 -1.36 -7.37 -9.64
CA PHE A 216 -0.85 -6.04 -10.00
C PHE A 216 -1.42 -5.49 -11.31
N ARG A 217 -2.22 -6.28 -12.02
CA ARG A 217 -3.01 -5.80 -13.15
C ARG A 217 -4.14 -4.88 -12.69
N ALA A 218 -4.33 -3.79 -13.43
CA ALA A 218 -5.44 -2.86 -13.27
C ALA A 218 -5.93 -2.39 -14.65
N PRO A 219 -7.24 -2.09 -14.80
CA PRO A 219 -7.74 -1.44 -16.00
C PRO A 219 -7.10 -0.07 -16.19
N LEU A 220 -6.81 0.31 -17.45
CA LEU A 220 -6.45 1.66 -17.82
C LEU A 220 -7.67 2.36 -18.42
N TYR A 221 -8.30 3.22 -17.62
CA TYR A 221 -9.45 4.00 -18.03
C TYR A 221 -9.01 5.22 -18.83
N GLN A 222 -9.75 5.50 -19.90
CA GLN A 222 -9.74 6.79 -20.58
C GLN A 222 -10.89 7.63 -20.06
N PHE A 223 -10.59 8.88 -19.75
CA PHE A 223 -11.54 9.88 -19.30
C PHE A 223 -11.65 10.98 -20.34
N ARG A 224 -12.85 11.57 -20.44
CA ARG A 224 -13.11 12.74 -21.26
C ARG A 224 -13.89 13.77 -20.45
N ASN A 225 -13.56 15.05 -20.58
CA ASN A 225 -14.34 16.13 -20.00
C ASN A 225 -15.20 16.82 -21.07
N LYS A 226 -16.11 17.72 -20.67
CA LYS A 226 -17.00 18.43 -21.63
C LYS A 226 -16.26 19.36 -22.59
N ALA A 227 -15.05 19.80 -22.23
CA ALA A 227 -14.17 20.54 -23.13
C ALA A 227 -13.54 19.63 -24.21
N GLY A 228 -13.79 18.32 -24.15
CA GLY A 228 -13.29 17.32 -25.09
C GLY A 228 -11.86 16.88 -24.82
N ARG A 229 -11.28 17.22 -23.65
CA ARG A 229 -9.92 16.81 -23.26
C ARG A 229 -9.91 15.41 -22.70
N HIS A 230 -8.78 14.73 -22.82
CA HIS A 230 -8.61 13.37 -22.33
C HIS A 230 -7.60 13.26 -21.18
N CYS A 231 -7.81 12.25 -20.34
CA CYS A 231 -6.90 11.83 -19.29
C CYS A 231 -6.92 10.31 -19.16
N LEU A 232 -5.90 9.74 -18.52
CA LEU A 232 -5.83 8.32 -18.21
C LEU A 232 -5.77 8.11 -16.69
N GLY A 233 -6.28 6.97 -16.22
CA GLY A 233 -6.17 6.57 -14.81
C GLY A 233 -6.40 5.08 -14.62
N THR A 234 -5.90 4.53 -13.51
CA THR A 234 -6.10 3.12 -13.14
C THR A 234 -7.24 2.91 -12.13
N ASP A 235 -7.86 4.00 -11.69
CA ASP A 235 -9.04 4.04 -10.84
C ASP A 235 -10.19 4.63 -11.66
N SER A 236 -11.36 3.99 -11.67
CA SER A 236 -12.53 4.48 -12.40
C SER A 236 -13.16 5.72 -11.77
N ASN A 237 -12.76 6.10 -10.56
CA ASN A 237 -13.27 7.27 -9.87
C ASN A 237 -12.62 8.57 -10.41
N PRO A 238 -13.34 9.41 -11.17
CA PRO A 238 -12.79 10.64 -11.76
C PRO A 238 -12.29 11.64 -10.72
N SER A 239 -12.79 11.59 -9.48
CA SER A 239 -12.35 12.48 -8.38
C SER A 239 -10.90 12.24 -7.95
N LYS A 240 -10.27 11.15 -8.41
CA LYS A 240 -8.84 10.85 -8.18
C LYS A 240 -7.92 11.52 -9.19
N LEU A 241 -8.47 12.06 -10.28
CA LEU A 241 -7.70 12.75 -11.30
C LEU A 241 -7.44 14.21 -10.88
N PRO A 242 -6.31 14.80 -11.29
CA PRO A 242 -6.09 16.24 -11.11
C PRO A 242 -7.22 17.04 -11.73
N SER A 243 -7.71 18.05 -11.01
CA SER A 243 -8.66 19.02 -11.57
C SER A 243 -7.98 19.80 -12.69
N THR A 244 -8.66 19.92 -13.82
CA THR A 244 -8.36 20.97 -14.80
C THR A 244 -9.23 22.17 -14.48
N ASN A 245 -8.97 23.31 -15.12
CA ASN A 245 -9.87 24.47 -15.04
C ASN A 245 -11.22 24.22 -15.76
N ASP A 246 -11.49 23.00 -16.21
CA ASP A 246 -12.66 22.64 -16.99
C ASP A 246 -13.65 21.79 -16.18
N ASP A 247 -14.78 21.49 -16.82
CA ASP A 247 -15.81 20.57 -16.36
C ASP A 247 -15.26 19.23 -15.82
N PRO A 248 -16.05 18.53 -14.96
CA PRO A 248 -15.66 17.25 -14.38
C PRO A 248 -15.32 16.17 -15.43
N TRP A 249 -14.45 15.25 -15.03
CA TRP A 249 -14.08 14.08 -15.81
C TRP A 249 -15.20 13.04 -15.82
N GLU A 250 -15.47 12.47 -16.99
CA GLU A 250 -16.34 11.31 -17.17
C GLU A 250 -15.53 10.14 -17.73
N VAL A 251 -15.85 8.92 -17.32
CA VAL A 251 -15.21 7.70 -17.86
C VAL A 251 -15.75 7.49 -19.28
N GLU A 252 -14.87 7.47 -20.26
CA GLU A 252 -15.22 7.19 -21.66
C GLU A 252 -15.13 5.69 -21.96
N GLY A 253 -14.18 4.99 -21.35
CA GLY A 253 -14.02 3.55 -21.51
C GLY A 253 -12.73 3.01 -20.90
N THR A 254 -12.43 1.74 -21.18
CA THR A 254 -11.17 1.09 -20.79
C THR A 254 -10.34 0.82 -22.04
N LEU A 255 -9.09 1.27 -22.05
CA LEU A 255 -8.16 1.07 -23.16
C LEU A 255 -7.57 -0.34 -23.18
N GLY A 256 -7.36 -0.93 -22.01
CA GLY A 256 -6.73 -2.21 -21.78
C GLY A 256 -6.35 -2.39 -20.31
N MET A 257 -5.42 -3.28 -20.04
CA MET A 257 -4.86 -3.54 -18.72
C MET A 257 -3.41 -3.04 -18.63
N VAL A 258 -3.02 -2.58 -17.45
CA VAL A 258 -1.65 -2.14 -17.13
C VAL A 258 -1.22 -2.70 -15.79
N LEU A 259 0.08 -2.62 -15.50
CA LEU A 259 0.62 -3.04 -14.22
C LEU A 259 0.77 -1.85 -13.28
N THR A 260 0.45 -2.02 -12.00
CA THR A 260 0.58 -0.98 -10.97
C THR A 260 1.94 -1.01 -10.27
N LEU A 261 2.76 -2.01 -10.56
CA LEU A 261 4.12 -2.18 -10.04
C LEU A 261 5.10 -2.59 -11.15
N PRO A 262 6.41 -2.31 -10.98
CA PRO A 262 7.43 -2.72 -11.93
C PRO A 262 7.57 -4.23 -11.91
N LEU A 263 7.24 -4.88 -13.04
CA LEU A 263 7.56 -6.28 -13.31
C LEU A 263 8.62 -6.37 -14.43
N ASP A 264 9.27 -7.51 -14.54
CA ASP A 264 10.33 -7.72 -15.52
C ASP A 264 9.88 -7.39 -16.95
N GLY A 265 10.66 -6.55 -17.63
CA GLY A 265 10.37 -6.08 -18.98
C GLY A 265 9.19 -5.11 -19.08
N THR A 266 8.89 -4.38 -18.00
CA THR A 266 7.99 -3.21 -18.00
C THR A 266 8.78 -1.92 -17.80
N ILE A 267 8.19 -0.81 -18.20
CA ILE A 267 8.73 0.54 -18.07
C ILE A 267 7.68 1.46 -17.44
N PRO A 268 8.08 2.46 -16.64
CA PRO A 268 7.14 3.37 -16.02
C PRO A 268 6.50 4.29 -17.06
N LEU A 269 5.20 4.52 -16.92
CA LEU A 269 4.46 5.57 -17.63
C LEU A 269 4.28 6.75 -16.66
N TYR A 270 5.01 7.82 -16.91
CA TYR A 270 4.96 9.06 -16.12
C TYR A 270 3.73 9.88 -16.47
N HIS A 271 3.11 10.49 -15.46
CA HIS A 271 2.02 11.45 -15.64
C HIS A 271 2.51 12.86 -15.38
N LEU A 272 2.30 13.73 -16.35
CA LEU A 272 2.55 15.16 -16.25
C LEU A 272 1.27 15.96 -16.50
N HIS A 273 1.13 17.08 -15.79
CA HIS A 273 -0.04 17.94 -15.89
C HIS A 273 0.33 19.43 -15.78
N ASN A 274 -0.28 20.29 -16.58
CA ASN A 274 -0.04 21.75 -16.52
C ASN A 274 -1.34 22.58 -16.32
N LYS A 275 -2.31 22.05 -15.57
CA LYS A 275 -3.67 22.61 -15.34
C LYS A 275 -4.63 22.58 -16.53
N VAL A 276 -4.11 22.23 -17.72
CA VAL A 276 -4.87 22.18 -18.97
C VAL A 276 -4.67 20.83 -19.67
N ARG A 277 -3.43 20.42 -19.87
CA ARG A 277 -3.05 19.22 -20.63
C ARG A 277 -2.52 18.14 -19.72
N HIS A 278 -2.94 16.90 -19.98
CA HIS A 278 -2.35 15.69 -19.41
C HIS A 278 -1.42 15.03 -20.43
N VAL A 279 -0.19 14.72 -20.02
CA VAL A 279 0.80 14.02 -20.85
C VAL A 279 1.22 12.75 -20.13
N PHE A 280 1.13 11.63 -20.83
CA PHE A 280 1.67 10.35 -20.40
C PHE A 280 2.88 10.01 -21.27
N THR A 281 4.00 9.69 -20.63
CA THR A 281 5.25 9.36 -21.33
C THR A 281 6.11 8.40 -20.51
N TYR A 282 6.85 7.51 -21.15
CA TYR A 282 7.91 6.74 -20.50
C TYR A 282 9.30 7.35 -20.70
N SER A 283 9.41 8.39 -21.54
CA SER A 283 10.68 9.03 -21.87
C SER A 283 11.10 10.00 -20.77
N VAL A 284 12.17 9.65 -20.05
CA VAL A 284 12.77 10.52 -19.02
C VAL A 284 13.19 11.89 -19.61
N PRO A 285 13.83 11.97 -20.78
CA PRO A 285 14.12 13.27 -21.41
C PRO A 285 12.87 14.11 -21.72
N GLU A 286 11.80 13.48 -22.24
CA GLU A 286 10.54 14.19 -22.54
C GLU A 286 9.90 14.74 -21.26
N ARG A 287 9.80 13.90 -20.22
CA ARG A 287 9.31 14.31 -18.89
C ARG A 287 10.06 15.52 -18.36
N THR A 288 11.40 15.46 -18.36
CA THR A 288 12.25 16.55 -17.85
C THR A 288 12.06 17.84 -18.66
N ASN A 289 11.98 17.76 -19.98
CA ASN A 289 11.73 18.93 -20.84
C ASN A 289 10.37 19.58 -20.56
N HIS A 290 9.31 18.78 -20.41
CA HIS A 290 7.98 19.29 -20.09
C HIS A 290 7.97 20.04 -18.75
N SER A 291 8.61 19.49 -17.72
CA SER A 291 8.66 20.15 -16.41
C SER A 291 9.51 21.41 -16.41
N GLN A 292 10.69 21.40 -17.04
CA GLN A 292 11.62 22.53 -16.99
C GLN A 292 11.25 23.68 -17.93
N LYS A 293 10.66 23.37 -19.10
CA LYS A 293 10.43 24.36 -20.16
C LYS A 293 8.98 24.76 -20.33
N TRP A 294 8.05 23.87 -19.99
CA TRP A 294 6.63 24.03 -20.36
C TRP A 294 5.68 24.04 -19.16
N GLY A 295 6.22 24.14 -17.94
CA GLY A 295 5.42 24.35 -16.73
C GLY A 295 4.57 23.15 -16.33
N PHE A 296 4.96 21.93 -16.73
CA PHE A 296 4.27 20.72 -16.30
C PHE A 296 4.72 20.28 -14.91
N GLU A 297 3.76 20.03 -14.05
CA GLU A 297 3.96 19.31 -12.80
C GLU A 297 4.12 17.81 -13.09
N TYR A 298 5.11 17.18 -12.46
CA TYR A 298 5.29 15.74 -12.50
C TYR A 298 4.50 15.10 -11.36
N LEU A 299 3.50 14.29 -11.70
CA LEU A 299 2.57 13.68 -10.74
C LEU A 299 2.98 12.25 -10.35
N GLY A 300 4.14 11.78 -10.82
CA GLY A 300 4.65 10.46 -10.51
C GLY A 300 4.47 9.45 -11.65
N ILE A 301 4.55 8.18 -11.27
CA ILE A 301 4.33 7.05 -12.17
C ILE A 301 2.84 6.70 -12.11
N ALA A 302 2.14 6.78 -13.24
CA ALA A 302 0.74 6.39 -13.33
C ALA A 302 0.57 4.87 -13.32
N CYS A 303 1.39 4.18 -14.11
CA CYS A 303 1.38 2.72 -14.23
C CYS A 303 2.67 2.24 -14.91
N TYR A 304 2.76 0.94 -15.18
CA TYR A 304 3.84 0.29 -15.90
C TYR A 304 3.30 -0.37 -17.16
N VAL A 305 4.00 -0.15 -18.27
CA VAL A 305 3.63 -0.59 -19.62
C VAL A 305 4.81 -1.34 -20.27
N HIS A 306 4.61 -1.90 -21.46
CA HIS A 306 5.69 -2.54 -22.22
C HIS A 306 6.25 -1.61 -23.30
N ALA A 307 7.57 -1.55 -23.41
CA ALA A 307 8.26 -0.75 -24.43
C ALA A 307 8.18 -1.38 -25.83
N THR A 308 7.97 -2.70 -25.89
CA THR A 308 7.92 -3.49 -27.11
C THR A 308 6.69 -4.39 -27.08
N GLU A 309 6.21 -4.77 -28.26
CA GLU A 309 5.11 -5.73 -28.40
C GLU A 309 5.45 -7.07 -27.75
N LYS A 310 4.48 -7.63 -27.03
CA LYS A 310 4.51 -8.98 -26.47
C LYS A 310 3.18 -9.69 -26.76
N PRO A 311 3.13 -11.04 -26.72
CA PRO A 311 1.87 -11.75 -26.83
C PRO A 311 0.83 -11.23 -25.82
N GLY A 312 -0.38 -10.94 -26.29
CA GLY A 312 -1.46 -10.40 -25.45
C GLY A 312 -1.35 -8.91 -25.13
N THR A 313 -0.52 -8.16 -25.85
CA THR A 313 -0.46 -6.69 -25.75
C THR A 313 -1.04 -6.00 -26.97
N ILE A 314 -1.49 -4.76 -26.79
CA ILE A 314 -2.05 -3.88 -27.81
C ILE A 314 -1.27 -2.56 -27.82
N HIS A 315 -1.14 -1.97 -29.00
CA HIS A 315 -0.34 -0.77 -29.23
C HIS A 315 -1.11 0.50 -28.84
N MET A 316 -0.68 1.17 -27.76
CA MET A 316 -1.16 2.48 -27.35
C MET A 316 -0.30 3.58 -28.00
N ARG A 317 -0.95 4.37 -28.87
CA ARG A 317 -0.37 5.52 -29.56
C ARG A 317 -0.79 6.80 -28.84
N ARG A 318 -0.07 7.90 -29.04
CA ARG A 318 -0.50 9.23 -28.57
C ARG A 318 -0.82 10.12 -29.77
N ALA A 319 -1.92 10.86 -29.66
CA ALA A 319 -2.34 11.85 -30.64
C ALA A 319 -2.43 13.22 -29.97
N TRP A 320 -1.96 14.27 -30.62
CA TRP A 320 -1.90 15.63 -30.09
C TRP A 320 -2.76 16.58 -30.91
N LYS A 321 -3.59 17.38 -30.22
CA LYS A 321 -4.38 18.46 -30.81
C LYS A 321 -3.95 19.82 -30.26
N LYS A 322 -3.14 20.52 -31.04
CA LYS A 322 -2.56 21.84 -30.66
C LYS A 322 -3.61 22.89 -30.31
N SER A 323 -4.73 22.93 -31.02
CA SER A 323 -5.79 23.93 -30.80
C SER A 323 -6.52 23.75 -29.48
N LEU A 324 -6.62 22.51 -28.99
CA LEU A 324 -7.29 22.18 -27.72
C LEU A 324 -6.32 22.12 -26.54
N GLY A 325 -5.03 21.90 -26.82
CA GLY A 325 -4.04 21.62 -25.79
C GLY A 325 -4.25 20.24 -25.18
N ASP A 326 -4.55 19.22 -25.99
CA ASP A 326 -4.98 17.91 -25.51
C ASP A 326 -4.23 16.74 -26.17
N ASN A 327 -4.09 15.65 -25.41
CA ASN A 327 -3.60 14.36 -25.90
C ASN A 327 -4.66 13.28 -25.79
N SER A 328 -4.91 12.53 -26.87
CA SER A 328 -5.67 11.26 -26.81
C SER A 328 -4.73 10.06 -26.98
N TYR A 329 -5.19 8.87 -26.55
CA TYR A 329 -4.37 7.65 -26.52
C TYR A 329 -5.04 6.46 -27.24
N PRO A 330 -5.24 6.55 -28.56
CA PRO A 330 -5.93 5.50 -29.31
C PRO A 330 -5.14 4.18 -29.32
N THR A 331 -5.85 3.06 -29.14
CA THR A 331 -5.28 1.71 -29.17
C THR A 331 -5.61 0.90 -30.43
N THR A 332 -6.58 1.36 -31.22
CA THR A 332 -7.01 0.72 -32.47
C THR A 332 -6.81 1.64 -33.67
N ASP A 333 -6.72 1.06 -34.86
CA ASP A 333 -6.59 1.84 -36.10
C ASP A 333 -7.85 2.67 -36.39
N GLU A 334 -9.01 2.18 -35.96
CA GLU A 334 -10.27 2.92 -36.08
C GLU A 334 -10.28 4.13 -35.14
N ALA A 335 -9.82 3.99 -33.90
CA ALA A 335 -9.69 5.10 -32.97
C ALA A 335 -8.66 6.14 -33.44
N VAL A 336 -7.58 5.70 -34.12
CA VAL A 336 -6.63 6.62 -34.77
C VAL A 336 -7.30 7.45 -35.86
N LYS A 337 -8.05 6.81 -36.78
CA LYS A 337 -8.76 7.53 -37.84
C LYS A 337 -9.77 8.54 -37.26
N ILE A 338 -10.49 8.16 -36.21
CA ILE A 338 -11.42 9.07 -35.51
C ILE A 338 -10.66 10.27 -34.93
N ALA A 339 -9.54 10.03 -34.24
CA ALA A 339 -8.72 11.11 -33.70
C ALA A 339 -8.21 12.06 -34.81
N GLU A 340 -7.75 11.52 -35.94
CA GLU A 340 -7.31 12.33 -37.09
C GLU A 340 -8.45 13.16 -37.68
N GLN A 341 -9.65 12.59 -37.82
CA GLN A 341 -10.86 13.31 -38.25
C GLN A 341 -11.25 14.43 -37.28
N GLU A 342 -11.04 14.23 -35.98
CA GLU A 342 -11.22 15.25 -34.95
C GLU A 342 -10.07 16.28 -34.90
N GLY A 343 -9.06 16.16 -35.76
CA GLY A 343 -7.95 17.11 -35.90
C GLY A 343 -6.77 16.85 -34.96
N TYR A 344 -6.66 15.66 -34.37
CA TYR A 344 -5.45 15.22 -33.69
C TYR A 344 -4.40 14.78 -34.72
N LYS A 345 -3.13 14.91 -34.35
CA LYS A 345 -1.99 14.37 -35.11
C LYS A 345 -1.30 13.29 -34.28
N ILE A 346 -1.13 12.11 -34.84
CA ILE A 346 -0.34 11.05 -34.20
C ILE A 346 1.12 11.49 -34.09
N ASP A 347 1.71 11.34 -32.91
CA ASP A 347 3.13 11.58 -32.68
C ASP A 347 3.94 10.28 -32.65
N ASP A 348 5.23 10.37 -32.33
CA ASP A 348 6.17 9.24 -32.28
C ASP A 348 6.17 8.48 -30.94
N PHE A 349 5.20 8.76 -30.06
CA PHE A 349 5.06 8.02 -28.82
C PHE A 349 4.34 6.69 -29.05
N HIS A 350 5.00 5.61 -28.63
CA HIS A 350 4.50 4.25 -28.78
C HIS A 350 4.80 3.43 -27.53
N CYS A 351 3.77 2.82 -26.95
CA CYS A 351 3.95 1.79 -25.92
C CYS A 351 2.87 0.72 -26.04
N TYR A 352 3.01 -0.36 -25.30
CA TYR A 352 2.12 -1.51 -25.36
C TYR A 352 1.49 -1.76 -23.99
N ILE A 353 0.17 -1.82 -23.97
CA ILE A 353 -0.62 -2.20 -22.79
C ILE A 353 -1.20 -3.59 -23.02
N GLU A 354 -1.67 -4.25 -21.97
CA GLU A 354 -2.20 -5.59 -22.09
C GLU A 354 -3.66 -5.57 -22.58
N SER A 355 -4.07 -6.56 -23.35
CA SER A 355 -5.47 -6.69 -23.75
C SER A 355 -6.37 -6.95 -22.53
N LEU A 356 -7.67 -6.63 -22.67
CA LEU A 356 -8.70 -6.86 -21.65
C LEU A 356 -8.85 -8.35 -21.27
#